data_AF-A0A0P6YJI7-F1
#
_entry.id   AF-A0A0P6YJI7-F1
#
_cell.length_a   1.000
_cell.length_b   1.000
_cell.length_c   1.000
_cell.angle_alpha   90.00
_cell.angle_beta   90.00
_cell.angle_gamma   90.00
#
_symmetry.space_group_name_H-M   'P 1'
#
loop_
_entity.id
_entity.type
_entity.pdbx_description
1 polymer ?
#
loop_
_entity_poly.entity_id
_entity_poly.type
_entity_poly.pdbx_seq_one_letter_code
_entity_poly.pdbx_strand_id
1 'polypeptide(L)'
;MEETPNLPEAVEASEPMLYSSKALVLVTTLLSIFSWVVLAAFLADVIAQVVNIQITLTNQSLSLAEVLRQPSAVSFLITNISTPLFTGIGLFLVMQGSAIGLNLLREMDLMNRHVL
;
A
#
# COMPACT_ATOMS: atom_id res chain seq x y z
N MET A 1 15.02 64.86 -13.39
CA MET A 1 15.23 63.43 -13.67
C MET A 1 15.60 62.81 -12.35
N GLU A 2 14.60 62.33 -11.61
CA GLU A 2 14.83 61.54 -10.40
C GLU A 2 14.80 60.08 -10.83
N GLU A 3 15.96 59.41 -10.75
CA GLU A 3 16.03 57.97 -10.95
C GLU A 3 15.43 57.29 -9.71
N THR A 4 14.26 56.71 -9.89
CA THR A 4 13.68 55.75 -8.94
C THR A 4 14.64 54.56 -8.81
N PRO A 5 15.00 54.11 -7.59
CA PRO A 5 15.80 52.91 -7.44
C PRO A 5 14.99 51.71 -7.91
N ASN A 6 15.43 51.09 -9.01
CA ASN A 6 14.99 49.76 -9.42
C ASN A 6 15.43 48.76 -8.35
N LEU A 7 14.54 48.45 -7.41
CA LEU A 7 14.66 47.27 -6.58
C LEU A 7 14.47 46.06 -7.51
N PRO A 8 15.43 45.13 -7.61
CA PRO A 8 15.22 43.92 -8.37
C PRO A 8 14.09 43.10 -7.73
N GLU A 9 13.05 42.85 -8.51
CA GLU A 9 12.00 41.83 -8.30
C GLU A 9 12.63 40.43 -8.21
N ALA A 10 13.39 40.17 -7.16
CA ALA A 10 14.15 38.92 -7.04
C ALA A 10 14.17 38.41 -5.60
N VAL A 11 13.06 38.56 -4.88
CA VAL A 11 12.74 37.69 -3.73
C VAL A 11 11.22 37.46 -3.69
N GLU A 12 10.59 37.14 -4.82
CA GLU A 12 9.50 36.18 -4.71
C GLU A 12 10.17 34.89 -4.26
N ALA A 13 10.04 34.62 -2.97
CA ALA A 13 10.30 33.31 -2.42
C ALA A 13 9.50 32.32 -3.26
N SER A 14 10.19 31.75 -4.26
CA SER A 14 9.81 30.51 -4.90
C SER A 14 9.75 29.50 -3.76
N GLU A 15 8.59 29.44 -3.09
CA GLU A 15 8.28 28.36 -2.18
C GLU A 15 8.66 27.11 -2.96
N PRO A 16 9.61 26.31 -2.48
CA PRO A 16 9.98 25.11 -3.20
C PRO A 16 8.66 24.39 -3.43
N MET A 17 8.34 24.10 -4.70
CA MET A 17 7.24 23.19 -5.03
C MET A 17 7.59 21.87 -4.34
N LEU A 18 7.24 21.73 -3.06
CA LEU A 18 7.58 20.58 -2.22
C LEU A 18 6.96 19.31 -2.83
N TYR A 19 5.91 19.49 -3.62
CA TYR A 19 5.29 18.48 -4.46
C TYR A 19 5.42 18.85 -5.94
N SER A 20 6.51 18.42 -6.57
CA SER A 20 6.56 18.27 -8.03
C SER A 20 5.40 17.34 -8.46
N SER A 21 4.33 17.95 -8.96
CA SER A 21 3.03 17.32 -9.22
C SER A 21 3.13 16.03 -10.04
N LYS A 22 4.08 15.94 -10.98
CA LYS A 22 4.25 14.74 -11.82
C LYS A 22 4.88 13.56 -11.08
N ALA A 23 5.91 13.82 -10.26
CA ALA A 23 6.59 12.76 -9.52
C ALA A 23 5.67 12.19 -8.44
N LEU A 24 4.94 13.05 -7.73
CA LEU A 24 4.01 12.62 -6.69
C LEU A 24 2.86 11.77 -7.27
N VAL A 25 2.27 12.21 -8.39
CA VAL A 25 1.22 11.45 -9.07
C VAL A 25 1.73 10.08 -9.51
N LEU A 26 2.93 10.03 -10.09
CA LEU A 26 3.52 8.77 -10.51
C LEU A 26 3.73 7.82 -9.33
N VAL A 27 4.27 8.32 -8.21
CA VAL A 27 4.44 7.53 -6.98
C VAL A 27 3.09 7.05 -6.47
N THR A 28 2.08 7.91 -6.37
CA THR A 28 0.74 7.54 -5.88
C THR A 28 0.07 6.49 -6.75
N THR A 29 0.13 6.65 -8.09
CA THR A 29 -0.42 5.67 -9.03
C THR A 29 0.30 4.33 -8.92
N LEU A 30 1.64 4.33 -8.87
CA LEU A 30 2.42 3.11 -8.69
C LEU A 30 2.10 2.44 -7.35
N LEU A 31 2.01 3.20 -6.26
CA LEU A 31 1.67 2.68 -4.94
C LEU A 31 0.30 1.99 -4.95
N SER A 32 -0.68 2.60 -5.60
CA SER A 32 -2.03 2.02 -5.71
C SER A 32 -2.01 0.72 -6.54
N ILE A 33 -1.35 0.70 -7.70
CA ILE A 33 -1.25 -0.50 -8.54
C ILE A 33 -0.50 -1.61 -7.81
N PHE A 34 0.67 -1.30 -7.24
CA PHE A 34 1.48 -2.29 -6.54
C PHE A 34 0.78 -2.84 -5.30
N SER A 35 -0.06 -2.06 -4.62
CA SER A 35 -0.84 -2.57 -3.49
C SER A 35 -1.71 -3.76 -3.90
N TRP A 36 -2.39 -3.67 -5.05
CA TRP A 36 -3.22 -4.76 -5.57
C TRP A 36 -2.39 -5.96 -5.99
N VAL A 37 -1.23 -5.74 -6.59
CA VAL A 37 -0.29 -6.80 -6.96
C VAL A 37 0.20 -7.55 -5.71
N VAL A 38 0.58 -6.81 -4.67
CA VAL A 38 1.00 -7.39 -3.38
C VAL A 38 -0.14 -8.19 -2.76
N LEU A 39 -1.35 -7.64 -2.71
CA LEU A 39 -2.52 -8.34 -2.19
C LEU A 39 -2.79 -9.64 -2.96
N ALA A 40 -2.75 -9.58 -4.29
CA ALA A 40 -2.94 -10.75 -5.14
C ALA A 40 -1.87 -11.83 -4.91
N ALA A 41 -0.61 -11.45 -4.71
CA ALA A 41 0.47 -12.38 -4.40
C ALA A 41 0.25 -13.10 -3.05
N PHE A 42 -0.13 -12.36 -2.00
CA PHE A 42 -0.45 -12.97 -0.71
C PHE A 42 -1.69 -13.87 -0.77
N LEU A 43 -2.72 -13.48 -1.51
CA LEU A 43 -3.90 -14.32 -1.72
C LEU A 43 -3.55 -15.60 -2.49
N ALA A 44 -2.71 -15.52 -3.52
CA ALA A 44 -2.24 -16.68 -4.26
C ALA A 44 -1.45 -17.65 -3.37
N ASP A 45 -0.60 -17.12 -2.48
CA ASP A 45 0.13 -17.92 -1.48
C ASP A 45 -0.83 -18.65 -0.54
N VAL A 46 -1.80 -17.92 0.04
CA VAL A 46 -2.83 -18.53 0.91
C VAL A 46 -3.62 -19.62 0.19
N ILE A 47 -3.98 -19.40 -1.08
CA ILE A 47 -4.69 -20.41 -1.89
C ILE A 47 -3.81 -21.64 -2.10
N ALA A 48 -2.53 -21.47 -2.42
CA ALA A 48 -1.59 -22.57 -2.59
C ALA A 48 -1.46 -23.41 -1.29
N GLN A 49 -1.41 -22.74 -0.14
CA GLN A 49 -1.37 -23.39 1.18
C GLN A 49 -2.62 -24.24 1.44
N VAL A 50 -3.80 -23.71 1.12
CA VAL A 50 -5.08 -24.43 1.25
C VAL A 50 -5.14 -25.64 0.33
N VAL A 51 -4.70 -25.52 -0.91
CA VAL A 51 -4.62 -26.66 -1.86
C VAL A 51 -3.66 -27.73 -1.34
N ASN A 52 -2.51 -27.33 -0.78
CA ASN A 52 -1.55 -28.28 -0.21
C ASN A 52 -2.14 -29.07 0.99
N ILE A 53 -2.91 -28.40 1.86
CA ILE A 53 -3.66 -29.07 2.93
C ILE A 53 -4.63 -30.10 2.34
N GLN A 54 -5.41 -29.73 1.33
CA GLN A 54 -6.37 -30.64 0.70
C GLN A 54 -5.70 -31.88 0.12
N ILE A 55 -4.57 -31.70 -0.58
CA ILE A 55 -3.77 -32.83 -1.12
C ILE A 55 -3.29 -33.73 0.02
N THR A 56 -2.83 -33.16 1.12
CA THR A 56 -2.38 -33.92 2.30
C THR A 56 -3.51 -34.74 2.92
N LEU A 57 -4.70 -34.15 3.06
CA LEU A 57 -5.90 -34.83 3.58
C LEU A 57 -6.29 -36.02 2.71
N THR A 58 -6.33 -35.82 1.38
CA THR A 58 -6.67 -36.87 0.42
C THR A 58 -5.64 -38.00 0.46
N ASN A 59 -4.34 -37.68 0.46
CA ASN A 59 -3.28 -38.69 0.44
C ASN A 59 -3.19 -39.50 1.74
N GLN A 60 -3.51 -38.90 2.88
CA GLN A 60 -3.42 -39.55 4.19
C GLN A 60 -4.76 -40.16 4.64
N SER A 61 -5.82 -40.05 3.84
CA SER A 61 -7.18 -40.47 4.22
C SER A 61 -7.66 -39.85 5.54
N LEU A 62 -7.13 -38.68 5.89
CA LEU A 62 -7.43 -38.00 7.15
C LEU A 62 -8.58 -37.01 6.94
N SER A 63 -9.44 -36.90 7.96
CA SER A 63 -10.43 -35.83 8.02
C SER A 63 -9.75 -34.50 8.40
N LEU A 64 -10.31 -33.37 7.94
CA LEU A 64 -9.82 -32.05 8.35
C LEU A 64 -9.88 -31.91 9.88
N ALA A 65 -10.89 -32.50 10.54
CA ALA A 65 -11.01 -32.50 11.99
C ALA A 65 -9.89 -33.29 12.69
N GLU A 66 -9.43 -34.41 12.11
CA GLU A 66 -8.25 -35.15 12.60
C GLU A 66 -6.99 -34.29 12.53
N VAL A 67 -6.77 -33.61 11.39
CA VAL A 67 -5.62 -32.74 11.21
C VAL A 67 -5.67 -31.57 12.17
N LEU A 68 -6.81 -30.90 12.32
CA LEU A 68 -6.98 -29.78 13.24
C LEU A 68 -6.86 -30.14 14.72
N ARG A 69 -7.04 -31.41 15.09
CA ARG A 69 -6.78 -31.92 16.44
C ARG A 69 -5.28 -32.08 16.73
N GLN A 70 -4.43 -32.05 15.72
CA GLN A 70 -2.99 -32.10 15.94
C GLN A 70 -2.52 -30.76 16.55
N PRO A 71 -1.66 -30.79 17.59
CA PRO A 71 -1.13 -29.57 18.21
C PRO A 71 -0.43 -28.65 17.20
N SER A 72 0.17 -29.24 16.16
CA SER A 72 0.87 -28.54 15.09
C SER A 72 -0.07 -27.84 14.09
N ALA A 73 -1.33 -28.26 13.97
CA ALA A 73 -2.21 -27.75 12.93
C ALA A 73 -2.67 -26.32 13.18
N VAL A 74 -2.93 -25.96 14.44
CA VAL A 74 -3.24 -24.56 14.80
C VAL A 74 -2.07 -23.65 14.48
N SER A 75 -0.84 -24.08 14.83
CA SER A 75 0.39 -23.35 14.49
C SER A 75 0.55 -23.20 12.97
N PHE A 76 0.31 -24.29 12.22
CA PHE A 76 0.34 -24.27 10.76
C PHE A 76 -0.67 -23.26 10.20
N LEU A 77 -1.94 -23.32 10.60
CA LEU A 77 -2.97 -22.39 10.13
C LEU A 77 -2.60 -20.93 10.43
N ILE A 78 -2.09 -20.66 11.63
CA ILE A 78 -1.69 -19.31 12.01
C ILE A 78 -0.54 -18.84 11.13
N THR A 79 0.57 -19.58 11.07
CA THR A 79 1.79 -19.15 10.36
C THR A 79 1.62 -19.10 8.85
N ASN A 80 0.84 -20.02 8.28
CA ASN A 80 0.80 -20.27 6.84
C ASN A 80 -0.47 -19.76 6.15
N ILE A 81 -1.53 -19.47 6.90
CA ILE A 81 -2.78 -18.95 6.34
C ILE A 81 -3.05 -17.57 6.92
N SER A 82 -3.23 -17.50 8.25
CA SER A 82 -3.65 -16.26 8.90
C SER A 82 -2.59 -15.17 8.79
N THR A 83 -1.33 -15.46 9.12
CA THR A 83 -0.23 -14.48 9.04
C THR A 83 -0.09 -13.90 7.63
N PRO A 84 0.12 -14.68 6.55
CA PRO A 84 0.24 -14.11 5.21
C PRO A 84 -1.03 -13.36 4.76
N LEU A 85 -2.23 -13.85 5.12
CA LEU A 85 -3.48 -13.16 4.81
C LEU A 85 -3.52 -11.76 5.46
N PHE A 86 -3.29 -11.68 6.77
CA PHE A 86 -3.34 -10.41 7.51
C PHE A 86 -2.17 -9.50 7.16
N THR A 87 -0.98 -10.05 6.87
CA THR A 87 0.16 -9.29 6.36
C THR A 87 -0.16 -8.69 4.99
N GLY A 88 -0.73 -9.47 4.07
CA GLY A 88 -1.13 -8.99 2.75
C GLY A 88 -2.19 -7.90 2.81
N ILE A 89 -3.24 -8.10 3.62
CA ILE A 89 -4.28 -7.08 3.86
C ILE A 89 -3.68 -5.83 4.52
N GLY A 90 -2.83 -6.00 5.53
CA GLY A 90 -2.18 -4.90 6.23
C GLY A 90 -1.32 -4.05 5.29
N LEU A 91 -0.46 -4.69 4.49
CA LEU A 91 0.36 -4.01 3.50
C LEU A 91 -0.48 -3.31 2.42
N PHE A 92 -1.54 -3.97 1.95
CA PHE A 92 -2.49 -3.38 1.00
C PHE A 92 -3.12 -2.09 1.56
N LEU A 93 -3.63 -2.14 2.79
CA LEU A 93 -4.27 -0.99 3.43
C LEU A 93 -3.27 0.14 3.69
N VAL A 94 -2.04 -0.17 4.09
CA VAL A 94 -0.99 0.84 4.26
C VAL A 94 -0.68 1.53 2.93
N MET A 95 -0.47 0.77 1.86
CA MET A 95 -0.18 1.34 0.54
C MET A 95 -1.35 2.13 -0.03
N GLN A 96 -2.59 1.63 0.10
CA GLN A 96 -3.78 2.38 -0.33
C GLN A 96 -3.99 3.65 0.52
N GLY A 97 -3.81 3.55 1.84
CA GLY A 97 -3.89 4.69 2.75
C GLY A 97 -2.87 5.77 2.41
N SER A 98 -1.62 5.38 2.13
CA SER A 98 -0.59 6.31 1.65
C SER A 98 -0.96 6.93 0.29
N ALA A 99 -1.46 6.14 -0.67
CA ALA A 99 -1.86 6.66 -1.98
C ALA A 99 -2.99 7.71 -1.85
N ILE A 100 -4.01 7.40 -1.05
CA ILE A 100 -5.12 8.34 -0.77
C ILE A 100 -4.59 9.58 -0.04
N GLY A 101 -3.76 9.41 0.98
CA GLY A 101 -3.17 10.51 1.75
C GLY A 101 -2.34 11.46 0.88
N LEU A 102 -1.50 10.93 -0.01
CA LEU A 102 -0.71 11.74 -0.93
C LEU A 102 -1.59 12.50 -1.94
N ASN A 103 -2.69 11.90 -2.41
CA ASN A 103 -3.65 12.60 -3.25
C ASN A 103 -4.35 13.74 -2.51
N LEU A 104 -4.79 13.51 -1.28
CA LEU A 104 -5.43 14.54 -0.45
C LEU A 104 -4.48 15.71 -0.15
N LEU A 105 -3.22 15.42 0.19
CA LEU A 105 -2.21 16.47 0.41
C LEU A 105 -1.98 17.31 -0.85
N ARG A 106 -1.99 16.68 -2.03
CA ARG A 106 -1.90 17.40 -3.32
C ARG A 106 -3.11 18.31 -3.55
N GLU A 107 -4.31 17.81 -3.26
CA GLU A 107 -5.55 18.60 -3.43
C GLU A 107 -5.57 19.81 -2.49
N MET A 108 -5.13 19.64 -1.24
CA MET A 108 -5.01 20.74 -0.29
C MET A 108 -4.00 21.80 -0.74
N ASP A 109 -2.82 21.40 -1.25
CA ASP A 109 -1.81 22.34 -1.77
C ASP A 109 -2.35 23.15 -2.97
N LEU A 110 -3.06 22.50 -3.89
CA LEU A 110 -3.67 23.16 -5.04
C LEU A 110 -4.79 24.13 -4.64
N MET A 111 -5.61 23.75 -3.65
CA MET A 111 -6.67 24.62 -3.12
C MET A 111 -6.08 25.86 -2.44
N ASN A 112 -5.01 25.70 -1.66
CA ASN A 112 -4.36 26.82 -0.97
C ASN A 112 -3.76 27.83 -1.95
N ARG A 113 -3.27 27.35 -3.12
CA ARG A 113 -2.75 28.20 -4.20
C ARG A 113 -3.82 28.98 -4.99
N HIS A 114 -5.10 28.60 -4.94
CA HIS A 114 -6.19 29.31 -5.65
C HIS A 114 -6.89 30.37 -4.78
N VAL A 115 -6.57 30.45 -3.50
CA VAL A 115 -7.19 31.37 -2.53
C VAL A 115 -6.35 32.63 -2.28
N LEU A 116 -5.09 32.65 -2.74
CA LEU A 116 -4.22 33.84 -2.82
C LEU A 116 -4.29 34.43 -4.23
#